data_AF-A0A4U0YXT5-F1
#
_entry.id   AF-A0A4U0YXT5-F1
#
_cell.length_a   1.000
_cell.length_b   1.000
_cell.length_c   1.000
_cell.angle_alpha   90.00
_cell.angle_beta   90.00
_cell.angle_gamma   90.00
#
_symmetry.space_group_name_H-M   'P 1'
#
loop_
_entity.id
_entity.type
_entity.pdbx_description
1 polymer ?
#
loop_
_entity_poly.entity_id
_entity_poly.type
_entity_poly.pdbx_seq_one_letter_code
_entity_poly.pdbx_strand_id
1 'polypeptide(L)'
;MAEQQISAGVEVAPQTVTALAALLKENRGAPDELRIESAHRRALAASGEIDAAFALLAPGAEDALLWQMLADRGGDGSLLSLAVLPDDAALPDLPVAVRRKIATRLSDLGLAPAAARWLEPAETEADQLLAARVALKQKDGQAALQSLGDLGSAEAAALRGQAALQLGDMATAATAFGEAGDSLGQLRASRGAEDWLAIARSDDEAWKAAAGLLAPEQDPAPPASPDATAPPEPAGPLARGRAVLAGSAAAREALAALLQQVPAEPP
;
A
#
# COMPACT_ATOMS: atom_id res chain seq x y z
N MET A 1 1.46 -42.62 3.20
CA MET A 1 2.47 -41.85 3.97
C MET A 1 2.97 -40.62 3.22
N ALA A 2 3.47 -40.74 1.98
CA ALA A 2 3.95 -39.58 1.22
C ALA A 2 2.89 -38.47 1.06
N GLU A 3 1.65 -38.81 0.72
CA GLU A 3 0.55 -37.83 0.62
C GLU A 3 0.30 -37.08 1.94
N GLN A 4 0.41 -37.75 3.09
CA GLN A 4 0.27 -37.10 4.40
C GLN A 4 1.42 -36.12 4.68
N GLN A 5 2.66 -36.50 4.35
CA GLN A 5 3.82 -35.61 4.48
C GLN A 5 3.70 -34.38 3.58
N ILE A 6 3.25 -34.58 2.34
CA ILE A 6 2.99 -33.52 1.36
C ILE A 6 1.90 -32.56 1.88
N SER A 7 0.79 -33.09 2.40
CA SER A 7 -0.27 -32.25 2.99
C SER A 7 0.16 -31.50 4.24
N ALA A 8 1.13 -32.05 4.99
CA ALA A 8 1.69 -31.42 6.17
C ALA A 8 2.79 -30.39 5.84
N GLY A 9 3.11 -30.19 4.55
CA GLY A 9 4.16 -29.26 4.12
C GLY A 9 5.57 -29.70 4.49
N VAL A 10 5.77 -30.98 4.83
CA VAL A 10 7.09 -31.51 5.18
C VAL A 10 7.93 -31.67 3.90
N GLU A 11 9.22 -31.34 3.99
CA GLU A 11 10.17 -31.53 2.90
C GLU A 11 10.21 -33.00 2.47
N VAL A 12 10.01 -33.23 1.18
CA VAL A 12 9.96 -34.57 0.61
C VAL A 12 11.37 -34.96 0.17
N ALA A 13 11.88 -36.07 0.73
CA ALA A 13 13.20 -36.57 0.37
C ALA A 13 13.28 -36.89 -1.13
N PRO A 14 14.40 -36.58 -1.82
CA PRO A 14 14.56 -36.84 -3.26
C PRO A 14 14.31 -38.29 -3.68
N GLN A 15 14.60 -39.26 -2.80
CA GLN A 15 14.33 -40.67 -3.09
C GLN A 15 12.83 -40.96 -3.27
N THR A 16 11.96 -40.22 -2.57
CA THR A 16 10.50 -40.35 -2.69
C THR A 16 10.02 -39.86 -4.04
N VAL A 17 10.57 -38.75 -4.55
CA VAL A 17 10.27 -38.23 -5.89
C VAL A 17 10.65 -39.25 -6.96
N THR A 18 11.86 -39.81 -6.87
CA THR A 18 12.34 -40.86 -7.79
C THR A 18 11.49 -42.14 -7.71
N ALA A 19 11.10 -42.57 -6.50
CA ALA A 19 10.25 -43.73 -6.31
C ALA A 19 8.86 -43.53 -6.93
N LEU A 20 8.25 -42.35 -6.77
CA LEU A 20 6.97 -42.01 -7.40
C LEU A 20 7.07 -41.97 -8.92
N ALA A 21 8.17 -41.44 -9.48
CA ALA A 21 8.42 -41.46 -10.91
C ALA A 21 8.53 -42.89 -11.48
N ALA A 22 9.22 -43.78 -10.76
CA ALA A 22 9.33 -45.19 -11.13
C ALA A 22 7.96 -45.89 -11.06
N LEU A 23 7.21 -45.70 -9.97
CA LEU A 23 5.86 -46.24 -9.81
C LEU A 23 4.92 -45.76 -10.91
N LEU A 24 5.00 -44.49 -11.31
CA LEU A 24 4.19 -43.95 -12.40
C LEU A 24 4.48 -44.67 -13.72
N LYS A 25 5.76 -44.95 -14.01
CA LYS A 25 6.15 -45.69 -15.22
C LYS A 25 5.63 -47.13 -15.23
N GLU A 26 5.66 -47.80 -14.08
CA GLU A 26 5.18 -49.18 -13.93
C GLU A 26 3.65 -49.30 -13.98
N ASN A 27 2.94 -48.25 -13.54
CA ASN A 27 1.47 -48.24 -13.47
C ASN A 27 0.80 -47.51 -14.64
N ARG A 28 1.49 -47.33 -15.78
CA ARG A 28 0.88 -46.74 -16.97
C ARG A 28 -0.30 -47.58 -17.48
N GLY A 29 -1.44 -46.94 -17.68
CA GLY A 29 -2.70 -47.59 -18.06
C GLY A 29 -3.40 -48.30 -16.91
N ALA A 30 -2.86 -48.29 -15.69
CA ALA A 30 -3.51 -48.85 -14.52
C ALA A 30 -4.54 -47.87 -13.93
N PRO A 31 -5.57 -48.35 -13.19
CA PRO A 31 -6.57 -47.47 -12.57
C PRO A 31 -5.98 -46.42 -11.62
N ASP A 32 -4.81 -46.70 -11.03
CA ASP A 32 -4.14 -45.84 -10.06
C ASP A 32 -3.20 -44.79 -10.68
N GLU A 33 -3.01 -44.79 -12.00
CA GLU A 33 -2.03 -43.92 -12.69
C GLU A 33 -2.21 -42.44 -12.32
N LEU A 34 -3.45 -41.91 -12.42
CA LEU A 34 -3.75 -40.50 -12.13
C LEU A 34 -3.45 -40.11 -10.69
N ARG A 35 -3.67 -41.03 -9.74
CA ARG A 35 -3.36 -40.81 -8.32
C ARG A 35 -1.86 -40.75 -8.10
N ILE A 36 -1.10 -41.67 -8.70
CA ILE A 36 0.37 -41.70 -8.62
C ILE A 36 0.96 -40.46 -9.30
N GLU A 37 0.39 -40.03 -10.42
CA GLU A 37 0.81 -38.82 -11.15
C GLU A 37 0.62 -37.56 -10.30
N SER A 38 -0.57 -37.39 -9.69
CA SER A 38 -0.82 -36.27 -8.77
C SER A 38 0.13 -36.29 -7.56
N ALA A 39 0.38 -37.47 -6.98
CA ALA A 39 1.34 -37.62 -5.88
C ALA A 39 2.77 -37.24 -6.33
N HIS A 40 3.19 -37.67 -7.53
CA HIS A 40 4.49 -37.34 -8.09
C HIS A 40 4.66 -35.83 -8.33
N ARG A 41 3.67 -35.16 -8.94
CA ARG A 41 3.69 -33.69 -9.12
C ARG A 41 3.83 -32.95 -7.79
N ARG A 42 3.04 -33.33 -6.80
CA ARG A 42 3.07 -32.68 -5.49
C ARG A 42 4.37 -32.94 -4.75
N ALA A 43 4.97 -34.12 -4.94
CA ALA A 43 6.30 -34.43 -4.41
C ALA A 43 7.39 -33.56 -5.04
N LEU A 44 7.36 -33.34 -6.37
CA LEU A 44 8.27 -32.43 -7.08
C LEU A 44 8.17 -30.99 -6.55
N ALA A 45 6.96 -30.46 -6.45
CA ALA A 45 6.75 -29.13 -5.89
C ALA A 45 7.21 -29.06 -4.43
N ALA A 46 7.03 -30.14 -3.67
CA ALA A 46 7.47 -30.22 -2.29
C ALA A 46 8.98 -30.29 -2.11
N SER A 47 9.73 -30.78 -3.10
CA SER A 47 11.19 -30.74 -3.15
C SER A 47 11.75 -29.44 -3.77
N GLY A 48 10.89 -28.45 -4.03
CA GLY A 48 11.28 -27.16 -4.63
C GLY A 48 11.32 -27.15 -6.16
N GLU A 49 11.04 -28.26 -6.83
CA GLU A 49 10.98 -28.36 -8.29
C GLU A 49 9.60 -27.97 -8.82
N ILE A 50 9.19 -26.74 -8.54
CA ILE A 50 7.83 -26.25 -8.86
C ILE A 50 7.58 -26.18 -10.36
N ASP A 51 8.52 -25.68 -11.15
CA ASP A 51 8.36 -25.58 -12.61
C ASP A 51 8.15 -26.97 -13.24
N ALA A 52 8.92 -27.98 -12.79
CA ALA A 52 8.76 -29.36 -13.23
C ALA A 52 7.41 -29.95 -12.82
N ALA A 53 6.92 -29.64 -11.61
CA ALA A 53 5.61 -30.06 -11.16
C ALA A 53 4.48 -29.47 -12.01
N PHE A 54 4.55 -28.19 -12.37
CA PHE A 54 3.57 -27.54 -13.25
C PHE A 54 3.66 -28.05 -14.69
N ALA A 55 4.85 -28.38 -15.20
CA ALA A 55 5.02 -28.94 -16.54
C ALA A 55 4.33 -30.30 -16.73
N LEU A 56 4.01 -31.00 -15.64
CA LEU A 56 3.27 -32.26 -15.63
C LEU A 56 1.75 -32.06 -15.52
N LEU A 57 1.24 -30.83 -15.41
CA LEU A 57 -0.20 -30.60 -15.48
C LEU A 57 -0.67 -30.74 -16.93
N ALA A 58 -1.74 -31.50 -17.13
CA ALA A 58 -2.43 -31.50 -18.41
C ALA A 58 -2.96 -30.09 -18.71
N PRO A 59 -3.06 -29.68 -20.00
CA PRO A 59 -3.66 -28.40 -20.36
C PRO A 59 -5.07 -28.26 -19.75
N GLY A 60 -5.30 -27.17 -19.02
CA GLY A 60 -6.56 -26.90 -18.33
C GLY A 60 -6.79 -27.68 -17.04
N ALA A 61 -5.86 -28.52 -16.60
CA ALA A 61 -5.93 -29.16 -15.29
C ALA A 61 -5.53 -28.17 -14.18
N GLU A 62 -6.32 -28.15 -13.12
CA GLU A 62 -6.08 -27.30 -11.95
C GLU A 62 -5.68 -28.18 -10.75
N ASP A 63 -4.62 -27.79 -10.03
CA ASP A 63 -4.25 -28.41 -8.75
C ASP A 63 -4.04 -27.31 -7.71
N ALA A 64 -5.10 -27.02 -6.95
CA ALA A 64 -5.10 -25.93 -5.98
C ALA A 64 -3.97 -26.04 -4.94
N LEU A 65 -3.59 -27.28 -4.56
CA LEU A 65 -2.47 -27.50 -3.64
C LEU A 65 -1.14 -27.10 -4.28
N LEU A 66 -0.97 -27.35 -5.57
CA LEU A 66 0.25 -26.97 -6.30
C LEU A 66 0.38 -25.44 -6.39
N TRP A 67 -0.72 -24.74 -6.67
CA TRP A 67 -0.77 -23.28 -6.62
C TRP A 67 -0.51 -22.72 -5.22
N GLN A 68 -1.04 -23.37 -4.19
CA GLN A 68 -0.73 -23.00 -2.81
C GLN A 68 0.77 -23.15 -2.51
N MET A 69 1.41 -24.22 -2.97
CA MET A 69 2.86 -24.41 -2.82
C MET A 69 3.66 -23.33 -3.57
N LEU A 70 3.24 -22.96 -4.78
CA LEU A 70 3.84 -21.85 -5.52
C LEU A 70 3.74 -20.54 -4.71
N ALA A 71 2.56 -20.23 -4.19
CA ALA A 71 2.30 -19.02 -3.42
C ALA A 71 3.16 -18.97 -2.13
N ASP A 72 3.24 -20.08 -1.40
CA ASP A 72 3.88 -20.15 -0.08
C ASP A 72 5.41 -20.21 -0.15
N ARG A 73 5.97 -20.92 -1.13
CA ARG A 73 7.41 -21.25 -1.15
C ARG A 73 8.06 -21.22 -2.52
N GLY A 74 7.31 -20.95 -3.59
CA GLY A 74 7.91 -20.87 -4.91
C GLY A 74 8.86 -19.69 -5.04
N GLY A 75 9.97 -19.89 -5.75
CA GLY A 75 10.88 -18.80 -6.08
C GLY A 75 10.20 -17.76 -6.97
N ASP A 76 10.71 -16.54 -6.96
CA ASP A 76 10.11 -15.45 -7.73
C ASP A 76 10.12 -15.77 -9.23
N GLY A 77 11.18 -16.40 -9.76
CA GLY A 77 11.23 -16.83 -11.17
C GLY A 77 10.07 -17.75 -11.58
N SER A 78 9.76 -18.76 -10.77
CA SER A 78 8.62 -19.67 -11.03
C SER A 78 7.28 -18.96 -10.83
N LEU A 79 7.18 -18.06 -9.86
CA LEU A 79 5.97 -17.24 -9.68
C LEU A 79 5.72 -16.37 -10.91
N LEU A 80 6.76 -15.76 -11.47
CA LEU A 80 6.66 -14.92 -12.66
C LEU A 80 6.28 -15.72 -13.91
N SER A 81 6.89 -16.89 -14.11
CA SER A 81 6.60 -17.72 -15.29
C SER A 81 5.18 -18.31 -15.27
N LEU A 82 4.66 -18.63 -14.08
CA LEU A 82 3.39 -19.36 -13.92
C LEU A 82 2.21 -18.44 -13.58
N ALA A 83 2.41 -17.39 -12.78
CA ALA A 83 1.32 -16.55 -12.27
C ALA A 83 1.09 -15.24 -13.05
N VAL A 84 2.01 -14.86 -13.95
CA VAL A 84 1.78 -13.74 -14.88
C VAL A 84 1.06 -14.27 -16.12
N LEU A 85 -0.27 -14.27 -16.05
CA LEU A 85 -1.12 -14.79 -17.11
C LEU A 85 -1.26 -13.77 -18.26
N PRO A 86 -1.52 -14.20 -19.51
CA PRO A 86 -1.98 -13.34 -20.61
C PRO A 86 -3.37 -12.75 -20.34
N ASP A 87 -3.67 -11.51 -20.77
CA ASP A 87 -4.89 -10.78 -20.39
C ASP A 87 -6.21 -11.52 -20.69
N ASP A 88 -6.22 -12.36 -21.72
CA ASP A 88 -7.35 -13.18 -22.16
C ASP A 88 -7.44 -14.56 -21.49
N ALA A 89 -6.41 -14.96 -20.73
CA ALA A 89 -6.40 -16.22 -20.03
C ALA A 89 -7.37 -16.22 -18.84
N ALA A 90 -8.15 -17.29 -18.70
CA ALA A 90 -8.97 -17.52 -17.51
C ALA A 90 -8.07 -17.76 -16.29
N LEU A 91 -8.48 -17.19 -15.15
CA LEU A 91 -7.85 -17.51 -13.87
C LEU A 91 -8.26 -18.92 -13.44
N PRO A 92 -7.34 -19.70 -12.86
CA PRO A 92 -7.70 -20.98 -12.25
C PRO A 92 -8.67 -20.78 -11.08
N ASP A 93 -9.59 -21.73 -10.87
CA ASP A 93 -10.51 -21.71 -9.73
C ASP A 93 -9.77 -22.10 -8.44
N LEU A 94 -9.25 -21.08 -7.75
CA LEU A 94 -8.44 -21.22 -6.55
C LEU A 94 -9.15 -20.64 -5.32
N PRO A 95 -8.86 -21.17 -4.12
CA PRO A 95 -9.29 -20.51 -2.89
C PRO A 95 -8.80 -19.06 -2.83
N VAL A 96 -9.67 -18.14 -2.37
CA VAL A 96 -9.37 -16.69 -2.23
C VAL A 96 -8.04 -16.45 -1.50
N ALA A 97 -7.76 -17.23 -0.45
CA ALA A 97 -6.51 -17.12 0.32
C ALA A 97 -5.25 -17.38 -0.52
N VAL A 98 -5.29 -18.31 -1.48
CA VAL A 98 -4.16 -18.61 -2.38
C VAL A 98 -4.00 -17.47 -3.39
N ARG A 99 -5.11 -17.02 -4.00
CA ARG A 99 -5.10 -15.87 -4.92
C ARG A 99 -4.53 -14.61 -4.25
N ARG A 100 -4.95 -14.32 -3.02
CA ARG A 100 -4.47 -13.19 -2.22
C ARG A 100 -2.95 -13.24 -2.03
N LYS A 101 -2.39 -14.42 -1.70
CA LYS A 101 -0.94 -14.58 -1.53
C LYS A 101 -0.19 -14.33 -2.84
N ILE A 102 -0.69 -14.86 -3.96
CA ILE A 102 -0.11 -14.63 -5.29
C ILE A 102 -0.17 -13.14 -5.64
N ALA A 103 -1.31 -12.49 -5.46
CA ALA A 103 -1.50 -11.07 -5.72
C ALA A 103 -0.53 -10.20 -4.89
N THR A 104 -0.41 -10.47 -3.58
CA THR A 104 0.54 -9.77 -2.71
C THR A 104 1.97 -9.91 -3.21
N ARG A 105 2.42 -11.14 -3.50
CA ARG A 105 3.79 -11.38 -3.96
C ARG A 105 4.08 -10.70 -5.31
N LEU A 106 3.16 -10.80 -6.29
CA LEU A 106 3.31 -10.12 -7.58
C LEU A 106 3.35 -8.60 -7.40
N SER A 107 2.49 -8.07 -6.53
CA SER A 107 2.48 -6.64 -6.18
C SER A 107 3.81 -6.19 -5.58
N ASP A 108 4.39 -6.99 -4.68
CA ASP A 108 5.68 -6.69 -4.02
C ASP A 108 6.87 -6.77 -4.98
N LEU A 109 6.78 -7.61 -6.01
CA LEU A 109 7.72 -7.63 -7.13
C LEU A 109 7.51 -6.49 -8.14
N GLY A 110 6.58 -5.56 -7.88
CA GLY A 110 6.29 -4.42 -8.75
C GLY A 110 5.38 -4.73 -9.94
N LEU A 111 4.79 -5.93 -9.99
CA LEU A 111 3.89 -6.36 -11.07
C LEU A 111 2.43 -6.15 -10.70
N ALA A 112 2.10 -4.91 -10.35
CA ALA A 112 0.78 -4.55 -9.87
C ALA A 112 -0.36 -4.85 -10.88
N PRO A 113 -0.20 -4.67 -12.21
CA PRO A 113 -1.23 -5.08 -13.17
C PRO A 113 -1.51 -6.59 -13.14
N ALA A 114 -0.46 -7.42 -13.08
CA ALA A 114 -0.62 -8.87 -12.95
C ALA A 114 -1.27 -9.24 -11.62
N ALA A 115 -0.87 -8.59 -10.52
CA ALA A 115 -1.47 -8.79 -9.21
C ALA A 115 -2.97 -8.49 -9.18
N ALA A 116 -3.42 -7.41 -9.83
CA ALA A 116 -4.83 -7.03 -9.88
C ALA A 116 -5.71 -8.10 -10.52
N ARG A 117 -5.17 -8.86 -11.48
CA ARG A 117 -5.92 -9.97 -12.08
C ARG A 117 -6.23 -11.08 -11.10
N TRP A 118 -5.38 -11.29 -10.09
CA TRP A 118 -5.63 -12.28 -9.05
C TRP A 118 -6.60 -11.79 -7.97
N LEU A 119 -7.03 -10.53 -8.01
CA LEU A 119 -7.98 -9.99 -7.06
C LEU A 119 -9.41 -10.17 -7.57
N GLU A 120 -10.24 -10.80 -6.75
CA GLU A 120 -11.67 -10.86 -6.93
C GLU A 120 -12.35 -9.66 -6.25
N PRO A 121 -13.67 -9.44 -6.48
CA PRO A 121 -14.44 -8.46 -5.72
C PRO A 121 -14.18 -8.61 -4.23
N ALA A 122 -13.82 -7.51 -3.58
CA ALA A 122 -13.34 -7.55 -2.20
C ALA A 122 -14.49 -7.82 -1.22
N GLU A 123 -14.43 -8.97 -0.53
CA GLU A 123 -15.45 -9.38 0.45
C GLU A 123 -15.07 -8.99 1.89
N THR A 124 -13.78 -8.82 2.16
CA THR A 124 -13.26 -8.49 3.49
C THR A 124 -12.47 -7.18 3.47
N GLU A 125 -12.34 -6.54 4.63
CA GLU A 125 -11.48 -5.35 4.77
C GLU A 125 -10.05 -5.63 4.29
N ALA A 126 -9.50 -6.81 4.59
CA ALA A 126 -8.16 -7.19 4.12
C ALA A 126 -8.05 -7.26 2.58
N ASP A 127 -9.12 -7.68 1.89
CA ASP A 127 -9.17 -7.68 0.42
C ASP A 127 -9.25 -6.27 -0.14
N GLN A 128 -10.07 -5.41 0.48
CA GLN A 128 -10.22 -4.00 0.11
C GLN A 128 -8.90 -3.24 0.25
N LEU A 129 -8.19 -3.45 1.37
CA LEU A 129 -6.87 -2.86 1.61
C LEU A 129 -5.83 -3.37 0.59
N LEU A 130 -5.83 -4.67 0.27
CA LEU A 130 -4.92 -5.22 -0.74
C LEU A 130 -5.20 -4.66 -2.13
N ALA A 131 -6.48 -4.59 -2.54
CA ALA A 131 -6.88 -4.01 -3.81
C ALA A 131 -6.46 -2.54 -3.93
N ALA A 132 -6.67 -1.75 -2.87
CA ALA A 132 -6.24 -0.37 -2.82
C ALA A 132 -4.71 -0.21 -2.96
N ARG A 133 -3.92 -1.03 -2.26
CA ARG A 133 -2.44 -1.02 -2.39
C ARG A 133 -2.00 -1.39 -3.81
N VAL A 134 -2.64 -2.38 -4.43
CA VAL A 134 -2.35 -2.78 -5.80
C VAL A 134 -2.68 -1.64 -6.77
N ALA A 135 -3.82 -0.99 -6.63
CA ALA A 135 -4.19 0.18 -7.44
C ALA A 135 -3.22 1.36 -7.28
N LEU A 136 -2.79 1.67 -6.05
CA LEU A 136 -1.79 2.71 -5.79
C LEU A 136 -0.45 2.43 -6.46
N LYS A 137 0.00 1.15 -6.51
CA LYS A 137 1.22 0.77 -7.24
C LYS A 137 1.07 0.93 -8.76
N GLN A 138 -0.15 0.84 -9.29
CA GLN A 138 -0.47 1.14 -10.69
C GLN A 138 -0.64 2.64 -10.98
N LYS A 139 -0.49 3.50 -9.97
CA LYS A 139 -0.78 4.94 -10.04
C LYS A 139 -2.25 5.26 -10.35
N ASP A 140 -3.15 4.35 -9.98
CA ASP A 140 -4.59 4.55 -10.09
C ASP A 140 -5.18 4.92 -8.72
N GLY A 141 -5.07 6.20 -8.38
CA GLY A 141 -5.62 6.72 -7.13
C GLY A 141 -7.15 6.61 -7.05
N GLN A 142 -7.86 6.68 -8.18
CA GLN A 142 -9.32 6.61 -8.20
C GLN A 142 -9.81 5.19 -7.88
N ALA A 143 -9.23 4.17 -8.50
CA ALA A 143 -9.53 2.78 -8.18
C ALA A 143 -9.15 2.42 -6.74
N ALA A 144 -8.07 3.01 -6.21
CA ALA A 144 -7.70 2.84 -4.81
C ALA A 144 -8.80 3.38 -3.86
N LEU A 145 -9.28 4.61 -4.09
CA LEU A 145 -10.37 5.18 -3.29
C LEU A 145 -11.66 4.37 -3.39
N GLN A 146 -12.02 3.89 -4.59
CA GLN A 146 -13.19 3.02 -4.78
C GLN A 146 -13.07 1.72 -3.98
N SER A 147 -11.88 1.11 -3.98
CA SER A 147 -11.64 -0.14 -3.23
C SER A 147 -11.72 0.07 -1.72
N LEU A 148 -11.30 1.23 -1.22
CA LEU A 148 -11.32 1.56 0.21
C LEU A 148 -12.72 1.90 0.74
N GLY A 149 -13.59 2.49 -0.09
CA GLY A 149 -14.93 2.93 0.32
C GLY A 149 -14.91 3.69 1.66
N ASP A 150 -15.82 3.31 2.55
CA ASP A 150 -16.05 3.96 3.85
C ASP A 150 -15.28 3.28 5.03
N LEU A 151 -14.24 2.48 4.77
CA LEU A 151 -13.47 1.80 5.82
C LEU A 151 -12.89 2.76 6.88
N GLY A 152 -13.23 2.57 8.16
CA GLY A 152 -12.81 3.47 9.23
C GLY A 152 -11.43 3.21 9.83
N SER A 153 -10.65 2.25 9.33
CA SER A 153 -9.35 1.91 9.91
C SER A 153 -8.27 2.95 9.60
N ALA A 154 -7.31 3.12 10.51
CA ALA A 154 -6.19 4.04 10.31
C ALA A 154 -5.36 3.69 9.07
N GLU A 155 -5.25 2.39 8.75
CA GLU A 155 -4.60 1.93 7.54
C GLU A 155 -5.36 2.33 6.27
N ALA A 156 -6.69 2.19 6.26
CA ALA A 156 -7.51 2.66 5.14
C ALA A 156 -7.36 4.18 4.94
N ALA A 157 -7.36 4.95 6.04
CA ALA A 157 -7.12 6.40 6.00
C ALA A 157 -5.74 6.75 5.42
N ALA A 158 -4.68 6.02 5.80
CA ALA A 158 -3.35 6.23 5.23
C ALA A 158 -3.31 5.96 3.70
N LEU A 159 -3.98 4.90 3.25
CA LEU A 159 -4.08 4.59 1.82
C LEU A 159 -4.94 5.62 1.07
N ARG A 160 -6.00 6.16 1.67
CA ARG A 160 -6.76 7.30 1.10
C ARG A 160 -5.88 8.53 0.94
N GLY A 161 -5.06 8.83 1.94
CA GLY A 161 -4.09 9.94 1.87
C GLY A 161 -3.14 9.77 0.69
N GLN A 162 -2.58 8.58 0.51
CA GLN A 162 -1.71 8.26 -0.63
C GLN A 162 -2.44 8.37 -1.97
N ALA A 163 -3.68 7.91 -2.06
CA ALA A 163 -4.50 8.00 -3.27
C ALA A 163 -4.80 9.46 -3.63
N ALA A 164 -5.20 10.27 -2.65
CA ALA A 164 -5.46 11.70 -2.83
C ALA A 164 -4.21 12.45 -3.30
N LEU A 165 -3.02 12.11 -2.77
CA LEU A 165 -1.75 12.64 -3.28
C LEU A 165 -1.52 12.33 -4.77
N GLN A 166 -1.81 11.10 -5.22
CA GLN A 166 -1.67 10.73 -6.65
C GLN A 166 -2.63 11.51 -7.55
N LEU A 167 -3.80 11.88 -7.02
CA LEU A 167 -4.80 12.68 -7.72
C LEU A 167 -4.54 14.19 -7.64
N GLY A 168 -3.54 14.63 -6.86
CA GLY A 168 -3.24 16.04 -6.64
C GLY A 168 -4.16 16.75 -5.64
N ASP A 169 -5.03 16.02 -4.94
CA ASP A 169 -5.93 16.58 -3.93
C ASP A 169 -5.24 16.63 -2.55
N MET A 170 -4.46 17.69 -2.36
CA MET A 170 -3.64 17.89 -1.16
C MET A 170 -4.49 18.12 0.10
N ALA A 171 -5.67 18.71 -0.02
CA ALA A 171 -6.56 18.98 1.11
C ALA A 171 -7.13 17.67 1.65
N THR A 172 -7.69 16.83 0.76
CA THR A 172 -8.19 15.50 1.15
C THR A 172 -7.07 14.62 1.68
N ALA A 173 -5.87 14.69 1.09
CA ALA A 173 -4.71 13.96 1.59
C ALA A 173 -4.35 14.35 3.03
N ALA A 174 -4.36 15.64 3.36
CA ALA A 174 -4.05 16.12 4.71
C ALA A 174 -5.04 15.60 5.75
N THR A 175 -6.35 15.67 5.45
CA THR A 175 -7.38 15.12 6.34
C THR A 175 -7.19 13.62 6.56
N ALA A 176 -6.99 12.86 5.49
CA ALA A 176 -6.84 11.41 5.56
C ALA A 176 -5.58 10.98 6.34
N PHE A 177 -4.45 11.68 6.18
CA PHE A 177 -3.26 11.41 7.00
C PHE A 177 -3.46 11.78 8.47
N GLY A 178 -4.21 12.83 8.76
CA GLY A 178 -4.59 13.18 10.14
C GLY A 178 -5.44 12.08 10.80
N GLU A 179 -6.43 11.54 10.07
CA GLU A 179 -7.25 10.40 10.52
C GLU A 179 -6.40 9.12 10.74
N ALA A 180 -5.37 8.93 9.93
CA ALA A 180 -4.42 7.83 10.08
C ALA A 180 -3.42 8.03 11.26
N GLY A 181 -3.37 9.22 11.86
CA GLY A 181 -2.37 9.59 12.87
C GLY A 181 -0.97 9.86 12.29
N ASP A 182 -0.82 10.01 10.97
CA ASP A 182 0.45 10.37 10.32
C ASP A 182 0.60 11.90 10.26
N SER A 183 1.09 12.49 11.37
CA SER A 183 1.26 13.94 11.49
C SER A 183 2.25 14.52 10.47
N LEU A 184 3.27 13.77 10.06
CA LEU A 184 4.23 14.19 9.04
C LEU A 184 3.58 14.18 7.65
N GLY A 185 2.83 13.13 7.31
CA GLY A 185 2.04 13.07 6.08
C GLY A 185 1.02 14.19 5.99
N GLN A 186 0.30 14.44 7.08
CA GLN A 186 -0.66 15.54 7.21
C GLN A 186 0.01 16.89 6.96
N LEU A 187 1.11 17.21 7.66
CA LEU A 187 1.83 18.47 7.50
C LEU A 187 2.32 18.67 6.06
N ARG A 188 2.88 17.61 5.44
CA ARG A 188 3.34 17.68 4.04
C ARG A 188 2.20 18.01 3.09
N ALA A 189 1.05 17.35 3.25
CA ALA A 189 -0.12 17.57 2.42
C ALA A 189 -0.75 18.96 2.68
N SER A 190 -0.86 19.41 3.94
CA SER A 190 -1.35 20.75 4.29
C SER A 190 -0.51 21.86 3.65
N ARG A 191 0.82 21.69 3.56
CA ARG A 191 1.69 22.62 2.82
C ARG A 191 1.39 22.65 1.33
N GLY A 192 1.17 21.48 0.72
CA GLY A 192 0.77 21.38 -0.68
C GLY A 192 -0.62 21.97 -0.95
N ALA A 193 -1.51 21.96 0.03
CA ALA A 193 -2.85 22.56 -0.03
C ALA A 193 -2.87 24.05 0.32
N GLU A 194 -1.73 24.63 0.74
CA GLU A 194 -1.63 25.99 1.28
C GLU A 194 -2.56 26.25 2.48
N ASP A 195 -2.85 25.21 3.28
CA ASP A 195 -3.67 25.32 4.49
C ASP A 195 -2.84 25.84 5.67
N TRP A 196 -2.54 27.14 5.63
CA TRP A 196 -1.75 27.83 6.66
C TRP A 196 -2.38 27.72 8.05
N LEU A 197 -3.70 27.59 8.16
CA LEU A 197 -4.36 27.45 9.45
C LEU A 197 -4.09 26.07 10.07
N ALA A 198 -4.12 24.99 9.27
CA ALA A 198 -3.73 23.68 9.75
C ALA A 198 -2.23 23.62 10.11
N ILE A 199 -1.36 24.24 9.29
CA ILE A 199 0.08 24.29 9.55
C ILE A 199 0.39 25.03 10.86
N ALA A 200 -0.30 26.14 11.14
CA ALA A 200 -0.16 26.90 12.39
C ALA A 200 -0.57 26.11 13.65
N ARG A 201 -1.31 25.01 13.50
CA ARG A 201 -1.69 24.11 14.61
C ARG A 201 -0.80 22.88 14.72
N SER A 202 0.18 22.72 13.83
CA SER A 202 1.11 21.60 13.86
C SER A 202 2.12 21.74 15.01
N ASP A 203 2.74 20.61 15.38
CA ASP A 203 3.80 20.57 16.39
C ASP A 203 5.18 20.96 15.83
N ASP A 204 5.29 21.28 14.53
CA ASP A 204 6.53 21.75 13.91
C ASP A 204 6.68 23.26 14.11
N GLU A 205 7.52 23.66 15.06
CA GLU A 205 7.71 25.05 15.45
C GLU A 205 8.16 25.96 14.29
N ALA A 206 8.97 25.46 13.35
CA ALA A 206 9.42 26.29 12.23
C ALA A 206 8.28 26.57 11.25
N TRP A 207 7.51 25.55 10.91
CA TRP A 207 6.35 25.68 10.04
C TRP A 207 5.20 26.45 10.69
N LYS A 208 4.99 26.24 11.99
CA LYS A 208 4.02 26.99 12.79
C LYS A 208 4.33 28.49 12.81
N ALA A 209 5.59 28.87 13.05
CA ALA A 209 6.01 30.27 13.01
C ALA A 209 5.80 30.89 11.62
N ALA A 210 6.19 30.19 10.56
CA ALA A 210 6.00 30.67 9.19
C ALA A 210 4.51 30.81 8.82
N ALA A 211 3.69 29.84 9.17
CA ALA A 211 2.26 29.87 8.92
C ALA A 211 1.56 30.98 9.72
N GLY A 212 1.99 31.27 10.94
CA GLY A 212 1.47 32.38 11.74
C GLY A 212 1.67 33.76 11.11
N LEU A 213 2.66 33.92 10.21
CA LEU A 213 2.86 35.17 9.46
C LEU A 213 1.92 35.33 8.27
N LEU A 214 1.40 34.22 7.75
CA LEU A 214 0.53 34.16 6.57
C LEU A 214 -0.94 33.96 6.92
N ALA A 215 -1.22 33.36 8.08
CA ALA A 215 -2.55 33.25 8.60
C ALA A 215 -3.10 34.69 8.73
N PRO A 216 -4.23 35.02 8.09
CA PRO A 216 -4.89 36.29 8.34
C PRO A 216 -5.06 36.40 9.86
N GLU A 217 -4.82 37.58 10.44
CA GLU A 217 -5.13 37.89 11.84
C GLU A 217 -6.61 37.58 12.09
N GLN A 218 -6.91 36.30 12.33
CA GLN A 218 -8.08 35.86 13.05
C GLN A 218 -7.74 36.06 14.51
N ASP A 219 -7.45 37.31 14.88
CA ASP A 219 -7.74 37.72 16.23
C ASP A 219 -9.26 37.64 16.32
N PRO A 220 -9.86 36.68 17.07
CA PRO A 220 -11.22 36.88 17.50
C PRO A 220 -11.17 38.20 18.26
N ALA A 221 -11.77 39.25 17.68
CA ALA A 221 -11.92 40.52 18.38
C ALA A 221 -12.37 40.17 19.80
N PRO A 222 -11.57 40.51 20.84
CA PRO A 222 -11.90 40.12 22.20
C PRO A 222 -13.35 40.51 22.44
N PRO A 223 -14.19 39.63 23.05
CA PRO A 223 -15.61 39.90 23.22
C PRO A 223 -15.72 41.30 23.79
N ALA A 224 -16.34 42.22 23.03
CA ALA A 224 -16.32 43.63 23.34
C ALA A 224 -16.74 43.79 24.80
N SER A 225 -15.81 44.17 25.67
CA SER A 225 -16.13 44.49 27.05
C SER A 225 -17.27 45.51 26.99
N PRO A 226 -18.41 45.27 27.63
CA PRO A 226 -19.57 46.16 27.54
C PRO A 226 -19.29 47.60 28.02
N ASP A 227 -18.13 47.84 28.66
CA ASP A 227 -17.66 49.14 29.12
C ASP A 227 -16.65 49.86 28.20
N ALA A 228 -16.27 49.29 27.05
CA ALA A 228 -15.37 49.96 26.10
C ALA A 228 -16.12 51.02 25.26
N THR A 229 -16.34 52.21 25.83
CA THR A 229 -17.10 53.31 25.21
C THR A 229 -16.32 54.14 24.18
N ALA A 230 -15.11 53.75 23.81
CA ALA A 230 -14.32 54.43 22.78
C ALA A 230 -13.75 53.43 21.76
N PRO A 231 -13.93 53.64 20.44
CA PRO A 231 -13.26 52.84 19.44
C PRO A 231 -11.73 53.01 19.60
N PRO A 232 -10.94 51.94 19.43
CA PRO A 232 -9.49 52.03 19.50
C PRO A 232 -9.01 53.05 18.46
N GLU A 233 -8.20 54.03 18.90
CA GLU A 233 -7.63 55.00 17.97
C GLU A 233 -6.78 54.29 16.91
N PRO A 234 -6.90 54.65 15.63
CA PRO A 234 -6.14 54.01 14.57
C PRO A 234 -4.64 54.25 14.80
N ALA A 235 -3.86 53.17 14.78
CA ALA A 235 -2.42 53.22 15.00
C ALA A 235 -1.75 54.26 14.08
N GLY A 236 -1.05 55.23 14.69
CA GLY A 236 -0.32 56.27 13.98
C GLY A 236 0.72 55.72 12.98
N PRO A 237 1.18 56.53 12.00
CA PRO A 237 2.09 56.07 10.94
C PRO A 237 3.40 55.45 11.46
N LEU A 238 3.93 55.94 12.59
CA LEU A 238 5.11 55.36 13.24
C LEU A 238 4.85 53.98 13.84
N ALA A 239 3.68 53.74 14.43
CA ALA A 239 3.31 52.44 14.98
C ALA A 239 3.18 51.40 13.86
N ARG A 240 2.56 51.78 12.73
CA ARG A 240 2.50 50.96 11.52
C ARG A 240 3.89 50.64 10.97
N GLY A 241 4.79 51.62 10.89
CA GLY A 241 6.18 51.41 10.45
C GLY A 241 6.93 50.41 11.34
N ARG A 242 6.77 50.49 12.66
CA ARG A 242 7.35 49.52 13.61
C ARG A 242 6.79 48.11 13.42
N ALA A 243 5.48 47.98 13.24
CA ALA A 243 4.84 46.69 12.98
C ALA A 243 5.37 46.04 11.69
N VAL A 244 5.54 46.80 10.61
CA VAL A 244 6.12 46.30 9.35
C VAL A 244 7.56 45.81 9.53
N LEU A 245 8.40 46.57 10.25
CA LEU A 245 9.78 46.14 10.53
C LEU A 245 9.84 44.88 11.40
N ALA A 246 8.97 44.78 12.40
CA ALA A 246 8.87 43.59 13.25
C ALA A 246 8.41 42.36 12.44
N GLY A 247 7.38 42.50 11.60
CA GLY A 247 6.92 41.44 10.70
C GLY A 247 8.01 40.99 9.72
N SER A 248 8.78 41.93 9.15
CA SER A 248 9.91 41.59 8.28
C SER A 248 11.05 40.87 9.01
N ALA A 249 11.34 41.23 10.27
CA ALA A 249 12.31 40.52 11.10
C ALA A 249 11.86 39.09 11.39
N ALA A 250 10.60 38.91 11.82
CA ALA A 250 10.01 37.60 12.09
C ALA A 250 9.97 36.71 10.84
N ALA A 251 9.65 37.27 9.67
CA ALA A 251 9.66 36.55 8.40
C ALA A 251 11.06 36.04 8.02
N ARG A 252 12.11 36.85 8.24
CA ARG A 252 13.49 36.40 7.99
C ARG A 252 13.93 35.31 8.95
N GLU A 253 13.54 35.39 10.21
CA GLU A 253 13.83 34.37 11.21
C GLU A 253 13.13 33.05 10.89
N ALA A 254 11.83 33.09 10.58
CA ALA A 254 11.07 31.91 10.16
C ALA A 254 11.65 31.28 8.89
N LEU A 255 12.03 32.10 7.90
CA LEU A 255 12.68 31.61 6.68
C LEU A 255 14.04 30.96 6.99
N ALA A 256 14.85 31.55 7.86
CA ALA A 256 16.13 30.98 8.27
C ALA A 256 15.95 29.64 8.98
N ALA A 257 14.93 29.51 9.85
CA ALA A 257 14.60 28.25 10.52
C ALA A 257 14.17 27.16 9.51
N LEU A 258 13.33 27.51 8.53
CA LEU A 258 12.92 26.59 7.47
C LEU A 258 14.10 26.13 6.60
N LEU A 259 15.00 27.05 6.24
CA LEU A 259 16.18 26.72 5.43
C LEU A 259 17.15 25.77 6.16
N GLN A 260 17.23 25.83 7.49
CA GLN A 260 18.04 24.88 8.27
C GLN A 260 17.45 23.46 8.30
N GLN A 261 16.16 23.29 8.01
CA GLN A 261 15.52 21.98 7.93
C GLN A 261 15.67 21.30 6.57
N VAL A 262 16.03 22.05 5.50
CA VAL A 262 16.25 21.47 4.18
C VAL A 262 17.64 20.84 4.15
N PRO A 263 17.79 19.51 3.98
CA PRO A 263 19.10 18.88 3.90
C PRO A 263 19.89 19.48 2.73
N ALA A 264 21.13 19.91 3.01
CA ALA A 264 22.03 20.38 1.97
C ALA A 264 22.28 19.24 0.97
N GLU A 265 21.99 19.48 -0.31
CA GLU A 265 22.25 18.52 -1.38
C GLU A 265 23.76 18.20 -1.39
N PRO A 266 24.17 16.92 -1.27
CA PRO A 266 25.57 16.57 -1.35
C PRO A 266 26.09 16.89 -2.78
N PRO A 267 27.34 17.39 -2.91
CA PRO A 267 27.92 17.79 -4.19
C PRO A 267 28.16 16.61 -5.14
#